data_AF-A0AAW1BE16-F1
#
_entry.id   AF-A0AAW1BE16-F1
#
_cell.length_a   1.000
_cell.length_b   1.000
_cell.length_c   1.000
_cell.angle_alpha   90.00
_cell.angle_beta   90.00
_cell.angle_gamma   90.00
#
_symmetry.space_group_name_H-M   'P 1'
#
loop_
_entity.id
_entity.type
_entity.pdbx_description
1 polymer ?
#
loop_
_entity_poly.entity_id
_entity_poly.type
_entity_poly.pdbx_seq_one_letter_code
_entity_poly.pdbx_strand_id
1 'polypeptide(L)'
;MLLHCKRDELRKLWIEGIEHKHVLNLLDEIENIKQVPQKLQQYTGSKHYLMATDMLVSAVNSLEGPLLQVEGLSDLRLELHSKKMNMHLVLIDELHRHLYIKSTSKVGQRNKEKGRVSSHVKEASALPLLDVTNLSTPRKFDSAQFSSGREVSLMEIKEDLELDPEENSSAFMGILIKGLAKLRKIPETIKAIQDRLEQELKQIVKRSSTQVADGGYQRGENVVQENQPRLLLELLELLFDKFNAVAAAHAVVLGHLQQTVSPPASQYDGDIKLYDMADVWVKIQDVLQNLPSGRHQKMPSTP
;
A
#
# COMPACT_ATOMS: atom_id res chain seq x y z
N MET A 1 70.56 15.04 15.34
CA MET A 1 69.41 15.42 16.20
C MET A 1 68.41 16.35 15.49
N LEU A 2 68.81 17.47 14.87
CA LEU A 2 67.88 18.44 14.25
C LEU A 2 66.93 17.88 13.16
N LEU A 3 67.39 16.95 12.33
CA LEU A 3 66.55 16.31 11.29
C LEU A 3 65.46 15.41 11.89
N HIS A 4 65.72 14.80 13.05
CA HIS A 4 64.73 14.00 13.76
C HIS A 4 63.60 14.89 14.29
N CYS A 5 63.94 16.03 14.93
CA CYS A 5 62.96 16.99 15.42
C CYS A 5 62.03 17.51 14.32
N LYS A 6 62.58 17.88 13.14
CA LYS A 6 61.75 18.33 12.00
C LYS A 6 60.83 17.23 11.46
N ARG A 7 61.28 15.98 11.46
CA ARG A 7 60.46 14.84 11.04
C ARG A 7 59.34 14.55 12.03
N ASP A 8 59.62 14.63 13.33
CA ASP A 8 58.63 14.38 14.38
C ASP A 8 57.59 15.51 14.44
N GLU A 9 58.02 16.76 14.20
CA GLU A 9 57.12 17.91 14.05
C GLU A 9 56.22 17.78 12.82
N LEU A 10 56.75 17.36 11.66
CA LEU A 10 55.94 17.12 10.46
C LEU A 10 54.94 15.97 10.65
N ARG A 11 55.35 14.89 11.33
CA ARG A 11 54.44 13.78 11.70
C ARG A 11 53.33 14.27 12.63
N LYS A 12 53.66 15.09 13.62
CA LYS A 12 52.68 15.68 14.53
C LYS A 12 51.66 16.53 13.76
N LEU A 13 52.12 17.45 12.92
CA LEU A 13 51.24 18.29 12.09
C LEU A 13 50.37 17.47 11.14
N TRP A 14 50.89 16.37 10.60
CA TRP A 14 50.12 15.47 9.75
C TRP A 14 49.00 14.76 10.52
N ILE A 15 49.28 14.25 11.73
CA ILE A 15 48.27 13.65 12.61
C ILE A 15 47.19 14.68 12.99
N GLU A 16 47.62 15.87 13.43
CA GLU A 16 46.73 16.98 13.78
C GLU A 16 45.85 17.40 12.58
N GLY A 17 46.41 17.41 11.37
CA GLY A 17 45.64 17.66 10.14
C GLY A 17 44.57 16.61 9.84
N ILE A 18 44.84 15.34 10.14
CA ILE A 18 43.86 14.25 10.01
C ILE A 18 42.76 14.39 11.07
N GLU A 19 43.13 14.70 12.31
CA GLU A 19 42.19 14.91 13.41
C GLU A 19 41.25 16.07 13.11
N HIS A 20 41.77 17.22 12.65
CA HIS A 20 40.95 18.36 12.26
C HIS A 20 40.00 18.03 11.11
N LYS A 21 40.47 17.30 10.09
CA LYS A 21 39.58 16.84 9.00
C LYS A 21 38.48 15.92 9.52
N HIS A 22 38.81 15.03 10.46
CA HIS A 22 37.82 14.14 11.06
C HIS A 22 36.76 14.92 11.86
N VAL A 23 37.17 15.91 12.66
CA VAL A 23 36.25 16.78 13.40
C VAL A 23 35.32 17.54 12.46
N LEU A 24 35.84 18.11 11.35
CA LEU A 24 35.00 18.78 10.35
C LEU A 24 33.95 17.84 9.75
N ASN A 25 34.34 16.61 9.39
CA ASN A 25 33.40 15.63 8.87
C ASN A 25 32.29 15.29 9.89
N LEU A 26 32.63 15.17 11.19
CA LEU A 26 31.63 14.93 12.24
C LEU A 26 30.66 16.12 12.39
N LEU A 27 31.17 17.35 12.29
CA LEU A 27 30.33 18.55 12.37
C LEU A 27 29.35 18.62 11.18
N ASP A 28 29.82 18.34 9.97
CA ASP A 28 28.96 18.29 8.77
C ASP A 28 27.88 17.20 8.91
N GLU A 29 28.24 16.03 9.46
CA GLU A 29 27.31 14.93 9.69
C GLU A 29 26.25 15.30 10.74
N ILE A 30 26.64 15.97 11.82
CA ILE A 30 25.73 16.50 12.85
C ILE A 30 24.75 17.50 12.24
N GLU A 31 25.22 18.44 11.42
CA GLU A 31 24.37 19.43 10.78
C GLU A 31 23.34 18.78 9.83
N ASN A 32 23.76 17.74 9.10
CA ASN A 32 22.86 16.96 8.24
C ASN A 32 21.78 16.23 9.04
N ILE A 33 22.14 15.54 10.13
CA ILE A 33 21.17 14.77 10.94
C ILE A 33 20.19 15.69 11.65
N LYS A 34 20.64 16.86 12.11
CA LYS A 34 19.76 17.86 12.73
C LYS A 34 18.57 18.27 11.85
N GLN A 35 18.73 18.23 10.52
CA GLN A 35 17.66 18.54 9.57
C GLN A 35 16.71 17.37 9.29
N VAL A 36 17.07 16.15 9.68
CA VAL A 36 16.33 14.92 9.35
C VAL A 36 14.89 14.94 9.90
N PRO A 37 14.61 15.31 11.17
CA PRO A 37 13.23 15.32 11.66
C PRO A 37 12.28 16.16 10.81
N GLN A 38 12.72 17.35 10.38
CA GLN A 38 11.91 18.25 9.54
C GLN A 38 11.71 17.68 8.12
N LYS A 39 12.78 17.23 7.46
CA LYS A 39 12.69 16.62 6.12
C LYS A 39 11.83 15.36 6.13
N LEU A 40 11.94 14.57 7.19
CA LEU A 40 11.16 13.36 7.36
C LEU A 40 9.65 13.64 7.47
N GLN A 41 9.26 14.71 8.16
CA GLN A 41 7.86 15.17 8.18
C GLN A 41 7.38 15.57 6.79
N GLN A 42 8.20 16.27 6.01
CA GLN A 42 7.86 16.67 4.63
C GLN A 42 7.67 15.46 3.70
N TYR A 43 8.60 14.50 3.71
CA TYR A 43 8.48 13.29 2.89
C TYR A 43 7.30 12.41 3.32
N THR A 44 7.05 12.29 4.63
CA THR A 44 5.88 11.56 5.13
C THR A 44 4.58 12.25 4.71
N GLY A 45 4.52 13.58 4.78
CA GLY A 45 3.34 14.37 4.39
C GLY A 45 3.04 14.31 2.89
N SER A 46 4.07 14.17 2.06
CA SER A 46 3.96 13.98 0.61
C SER A 46 3.92 12.52 0.17
N LYS A 47 3.89 11.57 1.13
CA LYS A 47 3.82 10.11 0.89
C LYS A 47 5.01 9.49 0.14
N HIS A 48 6.16 10.17 0.15
CA HIS A 48 7.43 9.64 -0.35
C HIS A 48 8.10 8.78 0.72
N TYR A 49 7.52 7.61 0.95
CA TYR A 49 7.82 6.75 2.08
C TYR A 49 9.17 6.04 1.98
N LEU A 50 9.65 5.72 0.77
CA LEU A 50 10.95 5.09 0.58
C LEU A 50 12.07 6.07 0.88
N MET A 51 12.00 7.30 0.36
CA MET A 51 12.98 8.35 0.68
C MET A 51 12.98 8.69 2.17
N ALA A 52 11.79 8.82 2.77
CA ALA A 52 11.65 9.01 4.22
C ALA A 52 12.34 7.89 5.01
N THR A 53 12.11 6.64 4.62
CA THR A 53 12.69 5.48 5.29
C THR A 53 14.20 5.40 5.11
N ASP A 54 14.72 5.68 3.91
CA ASP A 54 16.15 5.66 3.60
C ASP A 54 16.92 6.68 4.42
N MET A 55 16.39 7.90 4.47
CA MET A 55 16.94 8.98 5.26
C MET A 55 16.95 8.62 6.75
N LEU A 56 15.84 8.08 7.26
CA LEU A 56 15.70 7.72 8.66
C LEU A 56 16.64 6.58 9.08
N VAL A 57 16.73 5.52 8.27
CA VAL A 57 17.66 4.40 8.53
C VAL A 57 19.10 4.88 8.49
N SER A 58 19.47 5.71 7.50
CA SER A 58 20.82 6.25 7.38
C SER A 58 21.18 7.15 8.56
N ALA A 59 20.27 8.02 8.99
CA ALA A 59 20.46 8.91 10.13
C ALA A 59 20.62 8.13 11.44
N VAL A 60 19.79 7.11 11.67
CA VAL A 60 19.92 6.26 12.86
C VAL A 60 21.25 5.50 12.86
N ASN A 61 21.67 4.93 11.72
CA ASN A 61 22.95 4.23 11.61
C ASN A 61 24.15 5.16 11.87
N SER A 62 24.07 6.41 11.44
CA SER A 62 25.10 7.43 11.71
C SER A 62 25.18 7.77 13.21
N LEU A 63 24.02 7.94 13.86
CA LEU A 63 23.94 8.21 15.29
C LEU A 63 24.41 7.03 16.17
N GLU A 64 24.22 5.80 15.72
CA GLU A 64 24.71 4.58 16.38
C GLU A 64 26.17 4.23 16.02
N GLY A 65 26.73 4.88 14.99
CA GLY A 65 28.07 4.63 14.49
C GLY A 65 29.03 5.80 14.77
N PRO A 66 29.40 6.59 13.74
CA PRO A 66 30.40 7.66 13.87
C PRO A 66 30.08 8.69 14.95
N LEU A 67 28.81 8.99 15.19
CA LEU A 67 28.39 10.02 16.14
C LEU A 67 28.03 9.49 17.53
N LEU A 68 28.21 8.20 17.80
CA LEU A 68 27.82 7.56 19.06
C LEU A 68 28.46 8.23 20.29
N GLN A 69 29.70 8.69 20.14
CA GLN A 69 30.48 9.32 21.23
C GLN A 69 30.02 10.76 21.54
N VAL A 70 29.17 11.36 20.70
CA VAL A 70 28.70 12.73 20.90
C VAL A 70 27.51 12.72 21.85
N GLU A 71 27.77 13.04 23.12
CA GLU A 71 26.75 13.05 24.18
C GLU A 71 25.60 14.02 23.90
N GLY A 72 25.88 15.18 23.29
CA GLY A 72 24.89 16.21 22.96
C GLY A 72 23.83 15.81 21.93
N LEU A 73 23.91 14.59 21.36
CA LEU A 73 22.92 14.04 20.42
C LEU A 73 21.96 13.04 21.07
N SER A 74 21.93 12.92 22.40
CA SER A 74 21.08 11.95 23.11
C SER A 74 19.59 12.09 22.76
N ASP A 75 19.08 13.32 22.76
CA ASP A 75 17.65 13.59 22.54
C ASP A 75 17.27 13.32 21.08
N LEU A 76 18.13 13.73 20.15
CA LEU A 76 17.95 13.48 18.72
C LEU A 76 18.01 11.98 18.41
N ARG A 77 18.90 11.23 19.07
CA ARG A 77 18.91 9.76 19.03
C ARG A 77 17.58 9.18 19.47
N LEU A 78 17.08 9.58 20.63
CA LEU A 78 15.81 9.09 21.15
C LEU A 78 14.64 9.43 20.21
N GLU A 79 14.60 10.65 19.69
CA GLU A 79 13.59 11.11 18.73
C GLU A 79 13.61 10.26 17.44
N LEU A 80 14.76 10.11 16.78
CA LEU A 80 14.86 9.37 15.53
C LEU A 80 14.61 7.87 15.72
N HIS A 81 15.04 7.28 16.84
CA HIS A 81 14.66 5.91 17.18
C HIS A 81 13.16 5.74 17.36
N SER A 82 12.52 6.64 18.11
CA SER A 82 11.05 6.65 18.26
C SER A 82 10.36 6.80 16.91
N LYS A 83 10.88 7.66 16.04
CA LYS A 83 10.32 7.85 14.69
C LYS A 83 10.52 6.62 13.80
N LYS A 84 11.64 5.92 13.90
CA LYS A 84 11.89 4.63 13.22
C LYS A 84 10.91 3.56 13.70
N MET A 85 10.65 3.50 15.00
CA MET A 85 9.65 2.62 15.58
C MET A 85 8.22 2.99 15.16
N ASN A 86 7.91 4.25 14.90
CA ASN A 86 6.58 4.62 14.42
C ASN A 86 6.42 4.47 12.89
N MET A 87 7.50 4.59 12.12
CA MET A 87 7.44 4.59 10.66
C MET A 87 6.83 3.30 10.11
N HIS A 88 7.20 2.13 10.64
CA HIS A 88 6.66 0.87 10.13
C HIS A 88 5.14 0.75 10.32
N LEU A 89 4.58 1.31 11.39
CA LEU A 89 3.13 1.34 11.61
C LEU A 89 2.42 2.17 10.54
N VAL A 90 2.97 3.34 10.22
CA VAL A 90 2.44 4.21 9.16
C VAL A 90 2.44 3.50 7.80
N LEU A 91 3.53 2.81 7.47
CA LEU A 91 3.62 2.05 6.21
C LEU A 91 2.62 0.90 6.13
N ILE A 92 2.42 0.17 7.24
CA ILE A 92 1.41 -0.90 7.31
C ILE A 92 0.00 -0.33 7.14
N ASP A 93 -0.32 0.78 7.79
CA ASP A 93 -1.64 1.39 7.69
C ASP A 93 -1.93 1.92 6.27
N GLU A 94 -0.96 2.54 5.60
CA GLU A 94 -1.10 2.93 4.19
C GLU A 94 -1.22 1.71 3.26
N LEU A 95 -0.49 0.63 3.53
CA LEU A 95 -0.61 -0.61 2.76
C LEU A 95 -2.02 -1.19 2.86
N HIS A 96 -2.59 -1.19 4.08
CA HIS A 96 -3.96 -1.66 4.33
C HIS A 96 -5.00 -0.78 3.64
N ARG A 97 -4.81 0.55 3.68
CA ARG A 97 -5.64 1.49 2.94
C ARG A 97 -5.62 1.15 1.43
N HIS A 98 -4.47 0.84 0.86
CA HIS A 98 -4.38 0.46 -0.55
C HIS A 98 -5.03 -0.89 -0.85
N LEU A 99 -4.83 -1.89 0.02
CA LEU A 99 -5.39 -3.24 -0.11
C LEU A 99 -6.92 -3.27 -0.05
N TYR A 100 -7.55 -2.49 0.83
CA TYR A 100 -8.99 -2.64 1.14
C TYR A 100 -9.87 -1.42 0.83
N ILE A 101 -9.27 -0.22 0.73
CA ILE A 101 -10.00 1.03 0.49
C ILE A 101 -9.77 1.51 -0.94
N LYS A 102 -8.51 1.75 -1.36
CA LYS A 102 -8.25 2.23 -2.73
C LYS A 102 -8.61 1.18 -3.77
N SER A 103 -8.25 -0.08 -3.57
CA SER A 103 -8.57 -1.21 -4.48
C SER A 103 -10.08 -1.31 -4.79
N THR A 104 -10.93 -1.03 -3.79
CA THR A 104 -12.39 -1.17 -3.91
C THR A 104 -13.12 0.13 -4.23
N SER A 105 -12.46 1.29 -4.13
CA SER A 105 -13.10 2.62 -4.27
C SER A 105 -13.70 2.89 -5.65
N LYS A 106 -13.08 2.38 -6.71
CA LYS A 106 -13.52 2.56 -8.11
C LYS A 106 -14.58 1.53 -8.55
N VAL A 107 -14.80 0.49 -7.75
CA VAL A 107 -15.70 -0.61 -8.07
C VAL A 107 -17.16 -0.21 -7.74
N GLY A 108 -18.05 -0.28 -8.73
CA GLY A 108 -19.47 0.09 -8.58
C GLY A 108 -19.84 1.53 -8.95
N GLN A 109 -18.86 2.39 -9.31
CA GLN A 109 -19.15 3.74 -9.80
C GLN A 109 -19.57 3.80 -11.29
N ARG A 110 -19.42 2.68 -12.02
CA ARG A 110 -19.68 2.58 -13.48
C ARG A 110 -21.12 2.92 -13.91
N ASN A 111 -22.08 2.98 -12.99
CA ASN A 111 -23.50 3.19 -13.33
C ASN A 111 -24.00 4.65 -13.25
N LYS A 112 -23.17 5.63 -12.85
CA LYS A 112 -23.61 7.05 -12.78
C LYS A 112 -23.38 7.87 -14.05
N GLU A 113 -22.48 7.47 -14.95
CA GLU A 113 -22.11 8.31 -16.11
C GLU A 113 -22.95 8.07 -17.38
N LYS A 114 -23.69 6.97 -17.49
CA LYS A 114 -24.59 6.74 -18.64
C LYS A 114 -25.89 7.57 -18.61
N GLY A 115 -26.18 8.29 -17.52
CA GLY A 115 -27.42 9.05 -17.35
C GLY A 115 -27.35 10.55 -17.70
N ARG A 116 -26.20 11.09 -18.13
CA ARG A 116 -26.01 12.55 -18.26
C ARG A 116 -25.70 13.09 -19.65
N VAL A 117 -25.64 12.25 -20.68
CA VAL A 117 -25.42 12.73 -22.06
C VAL A 117 -26.49 12.15 -22.99
N SER A 118 -27.68 12.72 -22.96
CA SER A 118 -28.57 12.87 -24.12
C SER A 118 -29.91 13.47 -23.69
N SER A 119 -29.93 14.77 -23.43
CA SER A 119 -31.17 15.55 -23.41
C SER A 119 -30.96 16.90 -24.07
N HIS A 120 -30.54 16.88 -25.33
CA HIS A 120 -30.81 18.00 -26.25
C HIS A 120 -31.65 17.46 -27.40
N VAL A 121 -32.96 17.67 -27.24
CA VAL A 121 -33.95 17.58 -28.30
C VAL A 121 -33.71 18.74 -29.27
N LYS A 122 -33.52 18.43 -30.55
CA LYS A 122 -34.16 19.16 -31.64
C LYS A 122 -34.27 18.29 -32.89
N GLU A 123 -35.52 17.98 -33.20
CA GLU A 123 -36.13 17.51 -34.44
C GLU A 123 -35.28 17.57 -35.72
N ALA A 124 -35.21 16.43 -36.43
CA ALA A 124 -35.70 16.31 -37.80
C ALA A 124 -35.86 14.82 -38.17
N SER A 125 -36.98 14.54 -38.82
CA SER A 125 -37.49 13.26 -39.32
C SER A 125 -36.62 12.51 -40.33
N ALA A 126 -36.52 11.17 -40.20
CA ALA A 126 -36.60 10.19 -41.29
C ALA A 126 -36.81 8.76 -40.73
N LEU A 127 -37.46 7.92 -41.55
CA LEU A 127 -38.19 6.67 -41.27
C LEU A 127 -37.35 5.44 -40.81
N PRO A 128 -38.01 4.38 -40.28
CA PRO A 128 -37.36 3.19 -39.74
C PRO A 128 -37.14 2.11 -40.81
N LEU A 129 -35.98 1.44 -40.79
CA LEU A 129 -35.77 0.18 -41.50
C LEU A 129 -35.37 -0.90 -40.49
N LEU A 130 -36.26 -1.88 -40.32
CA LEU A 130 -35.98 -3.14 -39.67
C LEU A 130 -35.18 -3.99 -40.66
N ASP A 131 -34.00 -4.46 -40.27
CA ASP A 131 -33.40 -5.62 -40.91
C ASP A 131 -33.11 -6.68 -39.83
N VAL A 132 -33.77 -7.82 -40.01
CA VAL A 132 -33.68 -9.00 -39.16
C VAL A 132 -33.00 -10.05 -40.00
N THR A 133 -31.68 -10.22 -39.86
CA THR A 133 -31.01 -11.45 -40.31
C THR A 133 -29.80 -11.80 -39.43
N ASN A 134 -29.84 -13.07 -38.98
CA ASN A 134 -28.71 -13.97 -38.71
C ASN A 134 -28.40 -14.35 -37.25
N LEU A 135 -29.00 -15.48 -36.86
CA LEU A 135 -28.48 -16.43 -35.89
C LEU A 135 -27.52 -17.40 -36.62
N SER A 136 -26.29 -17.62 -36.11
CA SER A 136 -25.55 -18.91 -36.09
C SER A 136 -24.14 -18.79 -35.48
N THR A 137 -23.98 -19.29 -34.24
CA THR A 137 -22.99 -20.30 -33.75
C THR A 137 -21.44 -20.14 -33.96
N PRO A 138 -20.59 -20.88 -33.19
CA PRO A 138 -19.47 -20.32 -32.40
C PRO A 138 -18.06 -20.69 -32.89
N ARG A 139 -17.03 -20.23 -32.13
CA ARG A 139 -15.55 -20.33 -32.29
C ARG A 139 -14.97 -19.04 -32.90
N LYS A 140 -14.03 -18.33 -32.27
CA LYS A 140 -12.75 -18.79 -31.75
C LYS A 140 -12.28 -17.99 -30.52
N PHE A 141 -11.59 -18.70 -29.66
CA PHE A 141 -10.90 -18.23 -28.48
C PHE A 141 -9.57 -17.59 -28.94
N ASP A 142 -9.52 -16.27 -29.13
CA ASP A 142 -8.25 -15.56 -29.33
C ASP A 142 -7.76 -15.02 -27.98
N SER A 143 -7.05 -15.91 -27.30
CA SER A 143 -6.20 -15.63 -26.16
C SER A 143 -4.89 -15.01 -26.64
N ALA A 144 -4.86 -13.70 -26.88
CA ALA A 144 -3.62 -12.96 -27.12
C ALA A 144 -3.77 -11.44 -26.93
N GLN A 145 -4.26 -11.00 -25.78
CA GLN A 145 -4.03 -9.63 -25.28
C GLN A 145 -3.76 -9.66 -23.78
N PHE A 146 -2.75 -10.43 -23.37
CA PHE A 146 -2.02 -10.14 -22.15
C PHE A 146 -0.96 -9.12 -22.52
N SER A 147 -1.26 -7.84 -22.33
CA SER A 147 -0.25 -6.80 -22.28
C SER A 147 0.79 -7.23 -21.26
N SER A 148 2.00 -7.50 -21.75
CA SER A 148 3.20 -7.78 -20.98
C SER A 148 3.32 -6.76 -19.85
N GLY A 149 2.92 -7.16 -18.64
CA GLY A 149 3.34 -6.52 -17.43
C GLY A 149 4.85 -6.71 -17.38
N ARG A 150 5.60 -5.63 -17.65
CA ARG A 150 7.00 -5.58 -17.23
C ARG A 150 6.99 -5.92 -15.74
N GLU A 151 7.59 -7.05 -15.42
CA GLU A 151 7.94 -7.43 -14.06
C GLU A 151 8.94 -6.37 -13.58
N VAL A 152 8.43 -5.28 -12.99
CA VAL A 152 9.27 -4.22 -12.44
C VAL A 152 9.99 -4.83 -11.25
N SER A 153 11.27 -5.13 -11.44
CA SER A 153 12.14 -5.63 -10.38
C SER A 153 12.13 -4.66 -9.20
N LEU A 154 11.91 -5.16 -7.98
CA LEU A 154 11.94 -4.36 -6.74
C LEU A 154 13.26 -3.57 -6.58
N MET A 155 14.35 -4.06 -7.19
CA MET A 155 15.64 -3.38 -7.22
C MET A 155 15.59 -2.06 -8.00
N GLU A 156 14.76 -1.95 -9.04
CA GLU A 156 14.64 -0.76 -9.90
C GLU A 156 13.57 0.24 -9.43
N ILE A 157 12.79 -0.09 -8.38
CA ILE A 157 11.81 0.86 -7.81
C ILE A 157 12.57 2.05 -7.20
N LYS A 158 12.67 3.13 -7.97
CA LYS A 158 13.10 4.45 -7.53
C LYS A 158 11.85 5.31 -7.36
N GLU A 159 11.70 5.95 -6.20
CA GLU A 159 10.67 6.97 -6.05
C GLU A 159 11.02 8.15 -6.95
N ASP A 160 10.07 8.52 -7.81
CA ASP A 160 10.07 9.79 -8.50
C ASP A 160 9.41 10.82 -7.58
N LEU A 161 10.13 11.91 -7.30
CA LEU A 161 9.69 12.94 -6.35
C LEU A 161 8.77 13.98 -6.99
N GLU A 162 8.60 13.95 -8.31
CA GLU A 162 7.77 14.90 -9.05
C GLU A 162 6.34 14.40 -9.30
N LEU A 163 6.09 13.11 -9.10
CA LEU A 163 4.80 12.46 -9.34
C LEU A 163 4.09 12.14 -8.03
N ASP A 164 2.75 12.11 -8.05
CA ASP A 164 1.97 11.62 -6.90
C ASP A 164 2.19 10.10 -6.77
N PRO A 165 2.86 9.63 -5.69
CA PRO A 165 3.17 8.22 -5.54
C PRO A 165 1.90 7.36 -5.42
N GLU A 166 0.74 7.93 -5.04
CA GLU A 166 -0.52 7.19 -4.94
C GLU A 166 -1.26 6.98 -6.28
N GLU A 167 -0.81 7.58 -7.40
CA GLU A 167 -1.51 7.48 -8.69
C GLU A 167 -1.55 6.03 -9.19
N ASN A 168 -0.43 5.32 -9.08
CA ASN A 168 -0.33 3.91 -9.37
C ASN A 168 -0.27 3.08 -8.08
N SER A 169 -1.43 2.64 -7.61
CA SER A 169 -1.57 1.84 -6.38
C SER A 169 -0.69 0.59 -6.36
N SER A 170 -0.43 -0.05 -7.50
CA SER A 170 0.40 -1.26 -7.57
C SER A 170 1.87 -0.96 -7.32
N ALA A 171 2.37 0.13 -7.91
CA ALA A 171 3.74 0.61 -7.68
C ALA A 171 3.90 1.12 -6.25
N PHE A 172 2.91 1.85 -5.74
CA PHE A 172 2.91 2.38 -4.37
C PHE A 172 2.99 1.28 -3.32
N MET A 173 2.21 0.19 -3.46
CA MET A 173 2.31 -0.95 -2.54
C MET A 173 3.72 -1.56 -2.55
N GLY A 174 4.40 -1.60 -3.70
CA GLY A 174 5.80 -2.03 -3.81
C GLY A 174 6.77 -1.09 -3.07
N ILE A 175 6.57 0.23 -3.19
CA ILE A 175 7.31 1.25 -2.44
C ILE A 175 7.17 1.03 -0.93
N LEU A 176 5.94 0.83 -0.43
CA LEU A 176 5.68 0.59 0.99
C LEU A 176 6.37 -0.67 1.50
N ILE A 177 6.27 -1.78 0.74
CA ILE A 177 6.92 -3.06 1.08
C ILE A 177 8.45 -2.91 1.08
N LYS A 178 9.01 -2.17 0.11
CA LYS A 178 10.45 -1.87 0.08
C LYS A 178 10.90 -1.06 1.29
N GLY A 179 10.11 -0.06 1.71
CA GLY A 179 10.35 0.68 2.96
C GLY A 179 10.30 -0.23 4.19
N LEU A 180 9.30 -1.10 4.29
CA LEU A 180 9.16 -2.07 5.38
C LEU A 180 10.33 -3.08 5.43
N ALA A 181 10.83 -3.51 4.27
CA ALA A 181 12.02 -4.36 4.18
C ALA A 181 13.27 -3.65 4.72
N LYS A 182 13.46 -2.37 4.38
CA LYS A 182 14.58 -1.56 4.91
C LYS A 182 14.50 -1.32 6.41
N LEU A 183 13.29 -1.26 6.98
CA LEU A 183 13.08 -1.23 8.43
C LEU A 183 13.22 -2.61 9.10
N ARG A 184 13.42 -3.66 8.32
CA ARG A 184 13.43 -5.08 8.75
C ARG A 184 12.12 -5.51 9.41
N LYS A 185 10.98 -5.02 8.92
CA LYS A 185 9.63 -5.23 9.48
C LYS A 185 8.68 -6.09 8.65
N ILE A 186 9.21 -6.90 7.73
CA ILE A 186 8.41 -7.79 6.88
C ILE A 186 7.63 -8.84 7.68
N PRO A 187 8.19 -9.54 8.68
CA PRO A 187 7.41 -10.49 9.49
C PRO A 187 6.22 -9.84 10.21
N GLU A 188 6.43 -8.66 10.82
CA GLU A 188 5.34 -7.91 11.46
C GLU A 188 4.29 -7.45 10.45
N THR A 189 4.71 -7.09 9.23
CA THR A 189 3.80 -6.70 8.14
C THR A 189 2.92 -7.86 7.71
N ILE A 190 3.50 -9.04 7.48
CA ILE A 190 2.76 -10.25 7.09
C ILE A 190 1.71 -10.58 8.14
N LYS A 191 2.12 -10.60 9.41
CA LYS A 191 1.21 -10.84 10.53
C LYS A 191 0.08 -9.80 10.57
N ALA A 192 0.40 -8.51 10.44
CA ALA A 192 -0.61 -7.44 10.46
C ALA A 192 -1.63 -7.58 9.32
N ILE A 193 -1.18 -7.97 8.12
CA ILE A 193 -2.05 -8.25 6.97
C ILE A 193 -3.00 -9.41 7.30
N GLN A 194 -2.47 -10.52 7.80
CA GLN A 194 -3.26 -11.71 8.14
C GLN A 194 -4.28 -11.43 9.26
N ASP A 195 -3.84 -10.76 10.33
CA ASP A 195 -4.66 -10.47 11.51
C ASP A 195 -5.85 -9.55 11.18
N ARG A 196 -5.68 -8.61 10.24
CA ARG A 196 -6.74 -7.64 9.88
C ARG A 196 -7.58 -8.06 8.66
N LEU A 197 -7.16 -9.06 7.88
CA LEU A 197 -7.80 -9.47 6.62
C LEU A 197 -9.31 -9.75 6.79
N GLU A 198 -9.67 -10.60 7.76
CA GLU A 198 -11.07 -10.98 7.97
C GLU A 198 -11.94 -9.79 8.37
N GLN A 199 -11.42 -8.92 9.25
CA GLN A 199 -12.13 -7.71 9.69
C GLN A 199 -12.35 -6.75 8.52
N GLU A 200 -11.34 -6.53 7.69
CA GLU A 200 -11.44 -5.63 6.53
C GLU A 200 -12.42 -6.15 5.47
N LEU A 201 -12.43 -7.45 5.20
CA LEU A 201 -13.43 -8.08 4.33
C LEU A 201 -14.85 -7.88 4.88
N LYS A 202 -15.07 -8.08 6.18
CA LYS A 202 -16.38 -7.79 6.83
C LYS A 202 -16.76 -6.31 6.71
N GLN A 203 -15.79 -5.39 6.81
CA GLN A 203 -16.05 -3.96 6.61
C GLN A 203 -16.42 -3.63 5.16
N ILE A 204 -15.82 -4.30 4.17
CA ILE A 204 -16.21 -4.16 2.76
C ILE A 204 -17.65 -4.64 2.55
N VAL A 205 -18.05 -5.76 3.18
CA VAL A 205 -19.46 -6.22 3.17
C VAL A 205 -20.38 -5.17 3.73
N LYS A 206 -20.09 -4.66 4.93
CA LYS A 206 -20.89 -3.64 5.60
C LYS A 206 -21.05 -2.39 4.73
N ARG A 207 -19.93 -1.83 4.24
CA ARG A 207 -19.91 -0.65 3.37
C ARG A 207 -20.70 -0.86 2.07
N SER A 208 -20.58 -2.02 1.45
CA SER A 208 -21.28 -2.35 0.20
C SER A 208 -22.77 -2.60 0.42
N SER A 209 -23.15 -3.23 1.53
CA SER A 209 -24.56 -3.38 1.91
C SER A 209 -25.23 -2.04 2.15
N THR A 210 -24.55 -1.10 2.82
CA THR A 210 -25.03 0.28 2.97
C THR A 210 -25.15 0.97 1.61
N GLN A 211 -24.13 0.85 0.74
CA GLN A 211 -24.15 1.43 -0.60
C GLN A 211 -25.36 0.96 -1.45
N VAL A 212 -25.68 -0.33 -1.42
CA VAL A 212 -26.82 -0.89 -2.16
C VAL A 212 -28.15 -0.53 -1.52
N ALA A 213 -28.24 -0.57 -0.19
CA ALA A 213 -29.46 -0.14 0.52
C ALA A 213 -29.80 1.32 0.22
N ASP A 214 -28.82 2.23 0.32
CA ASP A 214 -28.98 3.65 0.02
C ASP A 214 -29.38 3.90 -1.45
N GLY A 215 -28.81 3.13 -2.37
CA GLY A 215 -29.19 3.15 -3.79
C GLY A 215 -30.63 2.70 -4.03
N GLY A 216 -31.08 1.66 -3.34
CA GLY A 216 -32.47 1.18 -3.37
C GLY A 216 -33.45 2.21 -2.82
N TYR A 217 -33.13 2.86 -1.70
CA TYR A 217 -33.95 3.95 -1.14
C TYR A 217 -34.10 5.11 -2.12
N GLN A 218 -33.02 5.52 -2.80
CA GLN A 218 -33.06 6.59 -3.81
C GLN A 218 -33.92 6.23 -5.03
N ARG A 219 -34.03 4.93 -5.35
CA ARG A 219 -34.88 4.41 -6.43
C ARG A 219 -36.35 4.24 -6.01
N GLY A 220 -36.67 4.44 -4.72
CA GLY A 220 -38.00 4.21 -4.16
C GLY A 220 -38.32 2.74 -3.91
N GLU A 221 -37.31 1.86 -3.86
CA GLU A 221 -37.49 0.45 -3.53
C GLU A 221 -37.66 0.29 -2.01
N ASN A 222 -38.73 -0.40 -1.59
CA ASN A 222 -38.98 -0.68 -0.18
C ASN A 222 -38.04 -1.78 0.32
N VAL A 223 -36.89 -1.37 0.87
CA VAL A 223 -35.88 -2.25 1.51
C VAL A 223 -36.47 -3.06 2.69
N VAL A 224 -37.60 -2.61 3.25
CA VAL A 224 -38.31 -3.24 4.38
C VAL A 224 -39.06 -4.53 3.97
N GLN A 225 -39.29 -4.78 2.68
CA GLN A 225 -39.92 -6.04 2.25
C GLN A 225 -38.93 -7.22 2.33
N GLU A 226 -39.33 -8.27 3.04
CA GLU A 226 -38.66 -9.58 3.09
C GLU A 226 -38.80 -10.36 1.77
N ASN A 227 -38.28 -9.83 0.65
CA ASN A 227 -37.93 -10.59 -0.57
C ASN A 227 -37.49 -9.63 -1.67
N GLN A 228 -36.26 -9.14 -1.58
CA GLN A 228 -35.68 -8.26 -2.60
C GLN A 228 -34.52 -8.98 -3.32
N PRO A 229 -34.82 -9.99 -4.18
CA PRO A 229 -33.77 -10.78 -4.85
C PRO A 229 -32.89 -9.92 -5.76
N ARG A 230 -33.41 -8.79 -6.27
CA ARG A 230 -32.66 -7.84 -7.08
C ARG A 230 -31.57 -7.11 -6.30
N LEU A 231 -31.89 -6.57 -5.12
CA LEU A 231 -30.92 -5.91 -4.24
C LEU A 231 -29.87 -6.90 -3.72
N LEU A 232 -30.28 -8.14 -3.45
CA LEU A 232 -29.34 -9.19 -3.06
C LEU A 232 -28.38 -9.53 -4.21
N LEU A 233 -28.90 -9.65 -5.44
CA LEU A 233 -28.07 -9.89 -6.62
C LEU A 233 -27.09 -8.73 -6.86
N GLU A 234 -27.57 -7.48 -6.79
CA GLU A 234 -26.71 -6.29 -6.93
C GLU A 234 -25.62 -6.23 -5.86
N LEU A 235 -25.95 -6.54 -4.60
CA LEU A 235 -24.98 -6.63 -3.53
C LEU A 235 -23.95 -7.73 -3.81
N LEU A 236 -24.40 -8.91 -4.24
CA LEU A 236 -23.52 -10.03 -4.49
C LEU A 236 -22.56 -9.74 -5.66
N GLU A 237 -23.05 -9.19 -6.76
CA GLU A 237 -22.23 -8.75 -7.90
C GLU A 237 -21.19 -7.70 -7.46
N LEU A 238 -21.62 -6.68 -6.72
CA LEU A 238 -20.73 -5.65 -6.20
C LEU A 238 -19.65 -6.22 -5.26
N LEU A 239 -20.02 -7.18 -4.40
CA LEU A 239 -19.09 -7.84 -3.51
C LEU A 239 -18.09 -8.72 -4.26
N PHE A 240 -18.52 -9.46 -5.27
CA PHE A 240 -17.62 -10.24 -6.11
C PHE A 240 -16.59 -9.34 -6.78
N ASP A 241 -17.00 -8.23 -7.38
CA ASP A 241 -16.06 -7.30 -8.02
C ASP A 241 -15.09 -6.68 -7.00
N LYS A 242 -15.56 -6.27 -5.81
CA LYS A 242 -14.71 -5.70 -4.77
C LYS A 242 -13.74 -6.72 -4.19
N PHE A 243 -14.18 -7.94 -3.93
CA PHE A 243 -13.31 -9.01 -3.43
C PHE A 243 -12.31 -9.48 -4.48
N ASN A 244 -12.68 -9.51 -5.77
CA ASN A 244 -11.73 -9.72 -6.86
C ASN A 244 -10.66 -8.62 -6.89
N ALA A 245 -11.05 -7.34 -6.71
CA ALA A 245 -10.10 -6.24 -6.65
C ALA A 245 -9.15 -6.34 -5.44
N VAL A 246 -9.65 -6.77 -4.27
CA VAL A 246 -8.84 -7.05 -3.07
C VAL A 246 -7.88 -8.21 -3.33
N ALA A 247 -8.35 -9.31 -3.90
CA ALA A 247 -7.51 -10.47 -4.25
C ALA A 247 -6.39 -10.07 -5.23
N ALA A 248 -6.70 -9.26 -6.25
CA ALA A 248 -5.70 -8.72 -7.17
C ALA A 248 -4.66 -7.83 -6.45
N ALA A 249 -5.10 -7.00 -5.50
CA ALA A 249 -4.20 -6.18 -4.70
C ALA A 249 -3.28 -7.04 -3.80
N HIS A 250 -3.81 -8.10 -3.17
CA HIS A 250 -3.01 -9.07 -2.43
C HIS A 250 -2.02 -9.81 -3.32
N ALA A 251 -2.39 -10.17 -4.55
CA ALA A 251 -1.47 -10.81 -5.50
C ALA A 251 -0.27 -9.91 -5.82
N VAL A 252 -0.49 -8.61 -6.00
CA VAL A 252 0.59 -7.62 -6.18
C VAL A 252 1.48 -7.55 -4.94
N VAL A 253 0.89 -7.45 -3.75
CA VAL A 253 1.63 -7.40 -2.48
C VAL A 253 2.44 -8.67 -2.27
N LEU A 254 1.89 -9.84 -2.55
CA LEU A 254 2.59 -11.12 -2.47
C LEU A 254 3.76 -11.17 -3.45
N GLY A 255 3.60 -10.71 -4.68
CA GLY A 255 4.70 -10.60 -5.64
C GLY A 255 5.86 -9.77 -5.09
N HIS A 256 5.56 -8.58 -4.52
CA HIS A 256 6.58 -7.74 -3.90
C HIS A 256 7.21 -8.39 -2.65
N LEU A 257 6.42 -9.04 -1.79
CA LEU A 257 6.92 -9.75 -0.62
C LEU A 257 7.85 -10.91 -1.00
N GLN A 258 7.47 -11.70 -2.00
CA GLN A 258 8.30 -12.80 -2.53
C GLN A 258 9.64 -12.28 -3.07
N GLN A 259 9.64 -11.15 -3.77
CA GLN A 259 10.86 -10.50 -4.24
C GLN A 259 11.75 -10.01 -3.08
N THR A 260 11.17 -9.55 -1.96
CA THR A 260 11.96 -9.13 -0.78
C THR A 260 12.52 -10.29 0.04
N VAL A 261 11.85 -11.45 0.05
CA VAL A 261 12.25 -12.63 0.82
C VAL A 261 13.16 -13.57 0.02
N SER A 262 13.17 -13.48 -1.32
CA SER A 262 14.02 -14.32 -2.17
C SER A 262 15.51 -13.89 -2.12
N PRO A 263 16.47 -14.83 -2.00
CA PRO A 263 17.90 -14.52 -2.08
C PRO A 263 18.26 -14.05 -3.51
N PRO A 264 19.15 -13.06 -3.71
CA PRO A 264 20.08 -12.42 -2.76
C PRO A 264 19.53 -11.17 -2.02
N ALA A 265 18.25 -10.82 -2.20
CA ALA A 265 17.66 -9.62 -1.60
C ALA A 265 17.27 -9.81 -0.11
N SER A 266 17.24 -11.06 0.38
CA SER A 266 16.85 -11.39 1.75
C SER A 266 17.86 -10.88 2.78
N GLN A 267 17.49 -9.85 3.54
CA GLN A 267 18.24 -9.39 4.72
C GLN A 267 17.87 -10.17 6.01
N TYR A 268 17.16 -11.28 5.85
CA TYR A 268 16.58 -12.07 6.93
C TYR A 268 17.33 -13.39 7.06
N ASP A 269 17.71 -13.73 8.30
CA ASP A 269 18.50 -14.92 8.65
C ASP A 269 17.61 -16.18 8.87
N GLY A 270 16.31 -16.08 8.56
CA GLY A 270 15.34 -17.14 8.81
C GLY A 270 14.31 -17.28 7.70
N ASP A 271 13.70 -18.46 7.63
CA ASP A 271 12.63 -18.78 6.69
C ASP A 271 11.36 -17.97 7.05
N ILE A 272 11.07 -16.94 6.26
CA ILE A 272 9.85 -16.13 6.44
C ILE A 272 8.72 -16.84 5.72
N LYS A 273 7.80 -17.42 6.50
CA LYS A 273 6.57 -17.99 5.95
C LYS A 273 5.63 -16.87 5.48
N LEU A 274 5.49 -16.75 4.17
CA LEU A 274 4.49 -15.89 3.54
C LEU A 274 3.10 -16.54 3.64
N TYR A 275 2.05 -15.71 3.67
CA TYR A 275 0.70 -16.17 3.36
C TYR A 275 0.57 -16.41 1.85
N ASP A 276 -0.43 -17.18 1.44
CA ASP A 276 -0.68 -17.44 0.03
C ASP A 276 -2.04 -16.90 -0.43
N MET A 277 -2.30 -17.01 -1.74
CA MET A 277 -3.60 -16.62 -2.28
C MET A 277 -4.73 -17.55 -1.81
N ALA A 278 -4.44 -18.79 -1.44
CA ALA A 278 -5.46 -19.71 -0.93
C ALA A 278 -5.97 -19.24 0.44
N ASP A 279 -5.10 -18.76 1.33
CA ASP A 279 -5.45 -18.15 2.61
C ASP A 279 -6.42 -16.96 2.41
N VAL A 280 -6.13 -16.11 1.42
CA VAL A 280 -6.97 -14.95 1.08
C VAL A 280 -8.35 -15.40 0.60
N TRP A 281 -8.40 -16.39 -0.30
CA TRP A 281 -9.66 -16.92 -0.83
C TRP A 281 -10.49 -17.64 0.23
N VAL A 282 -9.87 -18.38 1.14
CA VAL A 282 -10.56 -19.01 2.28
C VAL A 282 -11.23 -17.93 3.13
N LYS A 283 -10.53 -16.83 3.45
CA LYS A 283 -11.14 -15.73 4.21
C LYS A 283 -12.26 -15.00 3.48
N ILE A 284 -12.12 -14.81 2.16
CA ILE A 284 -13.21 -14.26 1.33
C ILE A 284 -14.43 -15.19 1.36
N GLN A 285 -14.21 -16.50 1.20
CA GLN A 285 -15.26 -17.51 1.23
C GLN A 285 -15.96 -17.54 2.60
N ASP A 286 -15.22 -17.55 3.70
CA ASP A 286 -15.77 -17.53 5.06
C ASP A 286 -16.67 -16.32 5.28
N VAL A 287 -16.25 -15.13 4.84
CA VAL A 287 -17.04 -13.90 4.98
C VAL A 287 -18.30 -13.93 4.13
N LEU A 288 -18.23 -14.46 2.89
CA LEU A 288 -19.39 -14.63 2.02
C LEU A 288 -20.38 -15.67 2.55
N GLN A 289 -19.90 -16.79 3.09
CA GLN A 289 -20.76 -17.85 3.66
C GLN A 289 -21.49 -17.39 4.93
N ASN A 290 -20.89 -16.50 5.71
CA ASN A 290 -21.49 -15.93 6.91
C ASN A 290 -22.45 -14.75 6.64
N LEU A 291 -22.53 -14.27 5.40
CA LEU A 291 -23.43 -13.20 4.97
C LEU A 291 -24.92 -13.52 5.19
N PRO A 292 -25.45 -14.73 4.88
CA PRO A 292 -26.83 -15.10 5.19
C PRO A 292 -27.11 -15.30 6.69
N SER A 293 -26.13 -15.71 7.49
CA SER A 293 -26.33 -16.04 8.91
C SER A 293 -26.53 -14.82 9.83
N GLY A 294 -26.12 -13.63 9.39
CA GLY A 294 -26.19 -12.40 10.19
C GLY A 294 -27.59 -11.81 10.41
N ARG A 295 -28.62 -12.26 9.67
CA ARG A 295 -30.01 -11.77 9.85
C ARG A 295 -30.85 -12.58 10.84
N HIS A 296 -30.43 -13.79 11.23
CA HIS A 296 -31.26 -14.65 12.09
C HIS A 296 -31.06 -14.46 13.60
N GLN A 297 -30.19 -13.54 14.05
CA GLN A 297 -29.83 -13.42 15.47
C GLN A 297 -30.42 -12.21 16.21
N LYS A 298 -31.50 -11.61 15.72
CA LYS A 298 -32.27 -10.61 16.50
C LYS A 298 -33.77 -10.79 16.35
N MET A 299 -34.32 -11.71 17.13
CA MET A 299 -35.63 -11.53 17.74
C MET A 299 -35.49 -11.88 19.23
N PRO A 300 -35.38 -10.91 20.14
CA PRO A 300 -35.68 -11.19 21.54
C PRO A 300 -37.18 -11.43 21.60
N SER A 301 -37.57 -12.67 21.89
CA SER A 301 -38.91 -12.98 22.38
C SER A 301 -39.12 -12.21 23.68
N THR A 302 -39.82 -11.08 23.60
CA THR A 302 -40.34 -10.43 24.80
C THR A 302 -41.46 -11.29 25.38
N PRO A 303 -41.49 -11.47 26.71
CA PRO A 303 -42.53 -12.22 27.40
C PRO A 303 -43.90 -11.54 27.34
#